data_AF-A0A7L4MT85-F1
#
_entry.id   AF-A0A7L4MT85-F1
#
_cell.length_a   1.000
_cell.length_b   1.000
_cell.length_c   1.000
_cell.angle_alpha   90.00
_cell.angle_beta   90.00
_cell.angle_gamma   90.00
#
_symmetry.space_group_name_H-M   'P 1'
#
loop_
_entity.id
_entity.type
_entity.pdbx_description
1 polymer ?
#
loop_
_entity_poly.entity_id
_entity_poly.type
_entity_poly.pdbx_seq_one_letter_code
_entity_poly.pdbx_strand_id
1 'polypeptide(L)'
;FRHKNALTVHQRVHTGERPFTCSHCSKAFRNKQTLMVHHGIHTGERPFACAGCSKTFRNKMDLTIHQRIHTGERPFTCTHCPK
;
A
#
# COMPACT_ATOMS: atom_id res chain seq x y z
N PHE A 1 -4.36 -9.48 -17.49
CA PHE A 1 -5.37 -8.95 -16.54
C PHE A 1 -6.59 -9.84 -16.57
N ARG A 2 -7.09 -10.31 -15.41
CA ARG A 2 -8.28 -11.18 -15.35
C ARG A 2 -9.59 -10.40 -15.52
N HIS A 3 -9.62 -9.12 -15.15
CA HIS A 3 -10.80 -8.25 -15.24
C HIS A 3 -10.50 -6.99 -16.06
N LYS A 4 -11.50 -6.50 -16.82
CA LYS A 4 -11.38 -5.29 -17.67
C LYS A 4 -11.02 -4.04 -16.86
N ASN A 5 -11.63 -3.86 -15.70
CA ASN A 5 -11.35 -2.70 -14.82
C ASN A 5 -9.87 -2.66 -14.38
N ALA A 6 -9.26 -3.81 -14.10
CA ALA A 6 -7.86 -3.91 -13.72
C ALA A 6 -6.93 -3.55 -14.88
N LEU A 7 -7.29 -3.95 -16.11
CA LEU A 7 -6.57 -3.55 -17.32
C LEU A 7 -6.67 -2.03 -17.53
N THR A 8 -7.85 -1.43 -17.42
CA THR A 8 -8.04 0.01 -17.58
C THR A 8 -7.22 0.80 -16.56
N VAL A 9 -7.24 0.40 -15.28
CA VAL A 9 -6.40 1.04 -14.25
C VAL A 9 -4.92 0.86 -14.54
N HIS A 10 -4.49 -0.29 -15.06
CA HIS A 10 -3.11 -0.51 -15.44
C HIS A 10 -2.68 0.37 -16.61
N GLN A 11 -3.54 0.58 -17.62
CA GLN A 11 -3.19 1.44 -18.77
C GLN A 11 -2.82 2.87 -18.35
N ARG A 12 -3.38 3.37 -17.24
CA ARG A 12 -2.98 4.66 -16.62
C ARG A 12 -1.52 4.74 -16.20
N VAL A 13 -0.83 3.60 -16.08
CA VAL A 13 0.62 3.58 -15.85
C VAL A 13 1.37 4.08 -17.08
N HIS A 14 0.93 3.69 -18.26
CA HIS A 14 1.54 4.08 -19.55
C HIS A 14 1.16 5.50 -19.95
N THR A 15 -0.11 5.87 -19.79
CA THR A 15 -0.60 7.21 -20.17
C THR A 15 -0.27 8.30 -19.17
N GLY A 16 0.09 7.93 -17.94
CA GLY A 16 0.32 8.87 -16.84
C GLY A 16 -0.97 9.46 -16.23
N GLU A 17 -2.15 9.07 -16.70
CA GLU A 17 -3.45 9.54 -16.23
C GLU A 17 -3.62 9.28 -14.72
N ARG A 18 -3.99 10.32 -13.97
CA ARG A 18 -4.20 10.27 -12.53
C ARG A 18 -5.51 10.95 -12.15
N PRO A 19 -6.67 10.28 -12.30
CA PRO A 19 -7.98 10.92 -12.14
C PRO A 19 -8.33 11.32 -10.70
N PHE A 20 -7.62 10.76 -9.72
CA PHE A 20 -7.98 10.89 -8.32
C PHE A 20 -7.05 11.87 -7.63
N THR A 21 -7.51 13.09 -7.40
CA THR A 21 -6.71 14.16 -6.79
C THR A 21 -7.04 14.29 -5.30
N CYS A 22 -6.02 14.43 -4.47
CA CYS A 22 -6.17 14.75 -3.05
C CYS A 22 -6.56 16.21 -2.87
N SER A 23 -7.62 16.47 -2.11
CA SER A 23 -8.08 17.83 -1.80
C SER A 23 -7.14 18.61 -0.87
N HIS A 24 -6.33 17.92 -0.05
CA HIS A 24 -5.44 18.58 0.91
C HIS A 24 -4.11 19.04 0.32
N CYS A 25 -3.57 18.33 -0.68
CA CYS A 25 -2.23 18.62 -1.22
C CYS A 25 -2.13 18.54 -2.75
N SER A 26 -3.26 18.43 -3.44
CA SER A 26 -3.36 18.36 -4.92
C SER A 26 -2.58 17.21 -5.57
N LYS A 27 -2.04 16.26 -4.80
CA LYS A 27 -1.40 15.05 -5.34
C LYS A 27 -2.42 14.17 -6.04
N ALA A 28 -2.09 13.71 -7.24
CA ALA A 28 -2.96 12.89 -8.05
C ALA A 28 -2.52 11.41 -8.12
N PHE A 29 -3.51 10.50 -8.14
CA PHE A 29 -3.35 9.05 -8.05
C PHE A 29 -4.08 8.34 -9.19
N ARG A 30 -3.58 7.17 -9.59
CA ARG A 30 -4.12 6.35 -10.68
C ARG A 30 -5.40 5.60 -10.30
N ASN A 31 -5.63 5.36 -9.01
CA ASN A 31 -6.81 4.65 -8.51
C ASN A 31 -7.30 5.25 -7.18
N LYS A 32 -8.57 4.98 -6.84
CA LYS A 32 -9.23 5.51 -5.65
C LYS A 32 -8.65 4.92 -4.35
N GLN A 33 -8.24 3.65 -4.37
CA GLN A 33 -7.72 2.97 -3.18
C GLN A 33 -6.40 3.61 -2.69
N THR A 34 -5.50 3.95 -3.61
CA THR A 34 -4.24 4.61 -3.26
C THR A 34 -4.47 6.03 -2.76
N LEU A 35 -5.45 6.76 -3.32
CA LEU A 35 -5.88 8.06 -2.78
C LEU A 35 -6.41 7.93 -1.34
N MET A 36 -7.24 6.93 -1.05
CA MET A 36 -7.79 6.71 0.29
C MET A 36 -6.70 6.40 1.32
N VAL A 37 -5.76 5.53 0.98
CA VAL A 37 -4.59 5.25 1.84
C VAL A 37 -3.76 6.52 2.04
N HIS A 38 -3.57 7.32 1.00
CA HIS A 38 -2.84 8.58 1.07
C HIS A 38 -3.55 9.64 1.92
N HIS A 39 -4.88 9.77 1.81
CA HIS A 39 -5.68 10.71 2.61
C HIS A 39 -5.38 10.58 4.09
N GLY A 40 -5.12 9.36 4.50
CA GLY A 40 -4.75 9.14 5.85
C GLY A 40 -3.52 9.92 6.31
N ILE A 41 -2.49 10.13 5.48
CA ILE A 41 -1.32 10.93 5.86
C ILE A 41 -1.73 12.30 6.41
N HIS A 42 -2.83 12.86 5.91
CA HIS A 42 -3.41 14.11 6.42
C HIS A 42 -4.24 13.92 7.70
N THR A 43 -5.06 12.86 7.79
CA THR A 43 -5.98 12.65 8.93
C THR A 43 -5.36 11.98 10.14
N GLY A 44 -4.20 11.33 10.00
CA GLY A 44 -3.59 10.54 11.08
C GLY A 44 -4.23 9.16 11.33
N GLU A 45 -5.41 8.85 10.78
CA GLU A 45 -6.11 7.55 10.89
C GLU A 45 -5.31 6.27 10.56
N ARG A 46 -4.90 5.51 11.57
CA ARG A 46 -4.21 4.23 11.34
C ARG A 46 -5.12 3.06 11.72
N PRO A 47 -6.06 2.65 10.84
CA PRO A 47 -7.09 1.67 11.20
C PRO A 47 -6.55 0.25 11.38
N PHE A 48 -5.33 -0.03 10.92
CA PHE A 48 -4.75 -1.36 10.98
C PHE A 48 -3.85 -1.49 12.21
N ALA A 49 -4.38 -2.03 13.29
CA ALA A 49 -3.62 -2.30 14.51
C ALA A 49 -2.92 -3.66 14.46
N CYS A 50 -1.71 -3.73 15.02
CA CYS A 50 -1.04 -4.99 15.29
C CYS A 50 -1.63 -5.65 16.54
N ALA A 51 -1.86 -6.97 16.49
CA ALA A 51 -2.32 -7.71 17.67
C ALA A 51 -1.18 -8.04 18.65
N GLY A 52 0.07 -8.11 18.18
CA GLY A 52 1.24 -8.45 19.00
C GLY A 52 1.93 -7.25 19.64
N CYS A 53 1.52 -6.01 19.33
CA CYS A 53 2.06 -4.79 19.95
C CYS A 53 1.14 -3.59 19.67
N SER A 54 1.32 -2.47 20.37
CA SER A 54 0.47 -1.27 20.23
C SER A 54 0.70 -0.44 18.95
N LYS A 55 1.40 -0.97 17.94
CA LYS A 55 1.68 -0.23 16.69
C LYS A 55 0.48 -0.29 15.74
N THR A 56 0.20 0.84 15.10
CA THR A 56 -0.88 0.99 14.11
C THR A 56 -0.32 1.47 12.76
N PHE A 57 -1.00 1.06 11.68
CA PHE A 57 -0.57 1.24 10.30
C PHE A 57 -1.66 1.84 9.43
N ARG A 58 -1.25 2.47 8.32
CA ARG A 58 -2.16 3.15 7.40
C ARG A 58 -2.87 2.21 6.44
N ASN A 59 -2.20 1.13 6.06
CA ASN A 59 -2.73 0.14 5.15
C ASN A 59 -2.40 -1.28 5.66
N LYS A 60 -3.12 -2.26 5.12
CA LYS A 60 -2.97 -3.67 5.48
C LYS A 60 -1.60 -4.25 5.11
N MET A 61 -1.01 -3.81 3.99
CA MET A 61 0.29 -4.33 3.52
C MET A 61 1.40 -4.00 4.53
N ASP A 62 1.43 -2.76 5.03
CA ASP A 62 2.41 -2.33 6.03
C ASP A 62 2.27 -3.13 7.33
N LEU A 63 1.03 -3.40 7.76
CA LEU A 63 0.76 -4.28 8.92
C LEU A 63 1.27 -5.71 8.66
N THR A 64 0.98 -6.29 7.50
CA THR A 64 1.43 -7.65 7.16
C THR A 64 2.95 -7.74 7.11
N ILE A 65 3.63 -6.75 6.53
CA ILE A 65 5.10 -6.69 6.53
C ILE A 65 5.61 -6.54 7.97
N HIS A 66 5.00 -5.67 8.77
CA HIS A 66 5.36 -5.50 10.18
C HIS A 66 5.21 -6.80 10.96
N GLN A 67 4.15 -7.58 10.76
CA GLN A 67 3.92 -8.83 11.48
C GLN A 67 5.06 -9.84 11.33
N ARG A 68 5.85 -9.76 10.25
CA ARG A 68 7.03 -10.61 10.05
C ARG A 68 8.10 -10.45 11.12
N ILE A 69 8.15 -9.31 11.81
CA ILE A 69 9.09 -9.12 12.92
C ILE A 69 8.71 -9.97 14.14
N HIS A 70 7.42 -10.26 14.31
CA HIS A 70 6.92 -11.08 15.41
C HIS A 70 7.04 -12.57 15.09
N THR A 71 6.83 -12.94 13.83
CA THR A 71 6.92 -14.35 13.38
C THR A 71 8.33 -14.79 13.02
N GLY A 72 9.25 -13.84 12.77
CA GLY A 72 10.59 -14.13 12.27
C GLY A 72 10.62 -14.57 10.79
N GLU A 73 9.51 -14.46 10.06
CA GLU A 73 9.41 -14.88 8.66
C GLU A 73 10.39 -14.10 7.76
N ARG A 74 11.17 -14.82 6.96
CA ARG A 74 12.14 -14.26 5.99
C ARG A 74 11.86 -14.79 4.58
N PRO A 75 10.86 -14.25 3.85
CA PRO A 75 10.40 -14.78 2.58
C PRO A 75 11.44 -14.72 1.46
N PHE A 76 12.37 -13.77 1.55
CA PHE A 76 13.37 -13.53 0.52
C PHE A 76 14.70 -14.09 0.99
N THR A 77 15.20 -15.12 0.30
CA THR A 77 16.52 -15.73 0.53
C THR A 77 17.46 -15.37 -0.60
N CYS A 78 18.75 -15.21 -0.31
CA CYS A 78 19.76 -15.06 -1.36
C CYS A 78 20.07 -16.44 -1.94
N THR A 79 20.17 -16.53 -3.26
CA THR A 79 20.58 -17.77 -3.97
C THR A 79 22.09 -17.88 -4.13
N HIS A 80 22.83 -16.77 -4.00
CA HIS A 80 24.27 -16.70 -4.24
C HIS A 80 25.12 -16.73 -2.96
N CYS A 81 24.51 -16.49 -1.80
CA CYS A 81 25.15 -16.73 -0.52
C CYS A 81 24.15 -17.32 0.47
N PRO A 82 24.57 -18.27 1.33
CA PRO A 82 23.86 -18.51 2.56
C PRO A 82 23.85 -17.19 3.34
N LYS A 83 22.66 -16.76 3.74
CA LYS A 83 22.48 -15.58 4.58
C LYS A 83 23.27 -15.68 5.87
#